data_AF-A0A2W0CPW9-F1
#
_entry.id   AF-A0A2W0CPW9-F1
#
_cell.length_a   1.000
_cell.length_b   1.000
_cell.length_c   1.000
_cell.angle_alpha   90.00
_cell.angle_beta   90.00
_cell.angle_gamma   90.00
#
_symmetry.space_group_name_H-M   'P 1'
#
loop_
_entity.id
_entity.type
_entity.pdbx_description
1 polymer ?
#
loop_
_entity_poly.entity_id
_entity_poly.type
_entity_poly.pdbx_seq_one_letter_code
_entity_poly.pdbx_strand_id
1 'polypeptide(L)'
;MQNDYVWGIFVVDETIKFPNFFPIGIYTTRDVAVNEINALPRDHNYQLLRLPLNHNFGYIHKKSGSLVGMNAIFHEHFHFKDES
;
A
#
# COMPACT_ATOMS: atom_id res chain seq x y z
N MET A 1 -12.55 3.03 -20.04
CA MET A 1 -11.66 1.86 -19.89
C MET A 1 -11.78 1.41 -18.45
N GLN A 2 -12.10 0.14 -18.22
CA GLN A 2 -12.12 -0.38 -16.86
C GLN A 2 -10.66 -0.55 -16.45
N ASN A 3 -10.24 0.10 -15.35
CA ASN A 3 -8.87 -0.09 -14.87
C ASN A 3 -8.76 -1.50 -14.29
N ASP A 4 -7.72 -2.24 -14.65
CA ASP A 4 -7.46 -3.59 -14.12
C ASP A 4 -6.85 -3.56 -12.71
N TYR A 5 -6.65 -2.36 -12.17
CA TYR A 5 -6.05 -2.11 -10.87
C TYR A 5 -6.56 -0.81 -10.25
N VAL A 6 -6.36 -0.69 -8.94
CA VAL A 6 -6.55 0.52 -8.13
C VAL A 6 -5.27 0.87 -7.39
N TRP A 7 -5.20 2.11 -6.92
CA TRP A 7 -4.09 2.62 -6.12
C TRP A 7 -4.53 2.72 -4.66
N GLY A 8 -3.91 1.95 -3.78
CA GLY A 8 -4.19 1.98 -2.35
C GLY A 8 -3.11 2.73 -1.59
N ILE A 9 -3.51 3.69 -0.76
CA ILE A 9 -2.62 4.33 0.22
C ILE A 9 -2.71 3.54 1.51
N PHE A 10 -1.54 3.25 2.08
CA PHE A 10 -1.41 2.62 3.37
C PHE A 10 -0.53 3.46 4.28
N VAL A 11 -0.85 3.48 5.57
CA VAL A 11 -0.02 4.07 6.61
C VAL A 11 0.70 2.98 7.39
N VAL A 12 1.96 3.23 7.75
CA VAL A 12 2.70 2.40 8.71
C VAL A 12 2.65 3.10 10.07
N ASP A 13 2.00 2.48 11.05
CA ASP A 13 1.95 2.96 12.43
C ASP A 13 3.06 2.31 13.26
N GLU A 14 4.18 3.00 13.43
CA GLU A 14 5.32 2.48 14.19
C GLU A 14 5.09 2.44 15.72
N THR A 15 3.96 2.98 16.22
CA THR A 15 3.67 3.03 17.66
C THR A 15 3.02 1.75 18.19
N ILE A 16 2.47 0.91 17.30
CA ILE A 16 1.77 -0.31 17.68
C ILE A 16 2.50 -1.58 17.22
N LYS A 17 2.22 -2.69 17.89
CA LYS A 17 2.67 -4.02 17.47
C LYS A 17 1.82 -4.53 16.30
N PHE A 18 2.39 -5.42 15.49
CA PHE A 18 1.73 -6.05 14.36
C PHE A 18 0.29 -6.53 14.70
N PRO A 19 -0.72 -6.25 13.84
CA PRO A 19 -0.63 -5.54 12.56
C PRO A 19 -0.46 -4.03 12.74
N ASN A 20 0.43 -3.43 11.95
CA ASN A 20 0.76 -2.00 12.03
C ASN A 20 0.75 -1.30 10.66
N PHE A 21 0.04 -1.88 9.70
CA PHE A 21 -0.05 -1.42 8.33
C PHE A 21 -1.51 -1.39 7.90
N PHE A 22 -2.05 -0.21 7.61
CA PHE A 22 -3.49 -0.03 7.42
C PHE A 22 -3.81 0.71 6.13
N PRO A 23 -4.81 0.26 5.35
CA PRO A 23 -5.30 1.01 4.21
C PRO A 23 -6.05 2.26 4.68
N ILE A 24 -5.77 3.40 4.06
CA ILE A 24 -6.41 4.69 4.38
C ILE A 24 -7.10 5.35 3.19
N GLY A 25 -6.84 4.88 1.95
CA GLY A 25 -7.53 5.38 0.76
C GLY A 25 -7.35 4.47 -0.45
N ILE A 26 -8.33 4.49 -1.36
CA ILE A 26 -8.34 3.71 -2.61
C ILE A 26 -8.74 4.64 -3.77
N TYR A 27 -7.92 4.67 -4.82
CA TYR A 27 -8.03 5.63 -5.91
C TYR A 27 -7.94 4.96 -7.27
N THR A 28 -8.57 5.59 -8.27
CA THR A 28 -8.59 5.09 -9.65
C THR A 28 -7.30 5.37 -10.40
N THR A 29 -6.53 6.39 -10.01
CA THR A 29 -5.28 6.79 -10.68
C THR A 29 -4.19 7.09 -9.65
N ARG A 30 -2.94 6.97 -10.09
CA ARG A 30 -1.76 7.26 -9.27
C ARG A 30 -1.74 8.72 -8.83
N ASP A 31 -2.01 9.63 -9.77
CA ASP A 31 -1.90 11.07 -9.53
C ASP A 31 -2.88 11.55 -8.46
N VAL A 32 -4.12 11.04 -8.46
CA VAL A 32 -5.09 11.36 -7.40
C VAL A 32 -4.60 10.82 -6.04
N ALA A 33 -4.06 9.61 -6.00
CA ALA A 33 -3.51 9.05 -4.76
C ALA A 33 -2.31 9.85 -4.24
N VAL A 34 -1.36 10.22 -5.12
CA VAL A 34 -0.19 11.01 -4.75
C VAL A 34 -0.58 12.41 -4.26
N ASN A 35 -1.57 13.04 -4.91
CA ASN A 35 -2.09 14.33 -4.43
C ASN A 35 -2.67 14.22 -3.02
N GLU A 36 -3.37 13.13 -2.70
CA GLU A 36 -3.81 12.87 -1.33
C GLU A 36 -2.62 12.70 -0.38
N ILE A 37 -1.63 11.85 -0.73
CA ILE A 37 -0.46 11.60 0.11
C ILE A 37 0.26 12.90 0.47
N ASN A 38 0.41 13.81 -0.49
CA ASN A 38 1.06 15.10 -0.27
C ASN A 38 0.29 16.03 0.69
N ALA A 39 -1.01 15.79 0.89
CA ALA A 39 -1.86 16.52 1.83
C ALA A 39 -1.96 15.86 3.22
N LEU A 40 -1.45 14.63 3.37
CA LEU A 40 -1.47 13.89 4.64
C LEU A 40 -0.44 14.43 5.65
N PRO A 41 -0.63 14.15 6.96
CA PRO A 41 0.35 14.48 8.00
C PRO A 41 1.74 13.90 7.72
N ARG A 42 2.80 14.71 7.90
CA ARG A 42 4.20 14.34 7.60
C ARG A 42 4.93 13.60 8.72
N ASP A 43 4.28 13.37 9.85
CA ASP A 43 4.80 12.62 11.00
C ASP A 43 4.67 11.10 10.84
N HIS A 44 4.11 10.63 9.72
CA HIS A 44 3.93 9.22 9.40
C HIS A 44 4.57 8.87 8.06
N ASN A 45 4.90 7.58 7.91
CA ASN A 45 5.34 6.99 6.66
C ASN A 45 4.14 6.39 5.92
N TYR A 46 4.07 6.63 4.62
CA TYR A 46 3.01 6.08 3.77
C TYR A 46 3.59 5.17 2.68
N GLN A 47 2.76 4.24 2.22
CA GLN A 47 3.05 3.42 1.07
C GLN A 47 1.90 3.49 0.07
N LEU A 48 2.25 3.55 -1.20
CA LEU A 48 1.29 3.55 -2.30
C LEU A 48 1.42 2.24 -3.07
N LEU A 49 0.37 1.42 -3.09
CA LEU A 49 0.36 0.11 -3.72
C LEU A 49 -0.56 0.11 -4.95
N ARG A 50 -0.10 -0.50 -6.05
CA ARG A 50 -0.95 -0.77 -7.23
C ARG A 50 -1.58 -2.16 -7.11
N LEU A 51 -2.83 -2.21 -6.68
CA LEU A 51 -3.56 -3.45 -6.37
C LEU A 51 -4.40 -3.90 -7.57
N PRO A 52 -4.22 -5.13 -8.08
CA PRO A 52 -5.03 -5.62 -9.19
C PRO A 52 -6.47 -5.91 -8.73
N LEU A 53 -7.44 -5.57 -9.57
CA LEU A 53 -8.86 -5.84 -9.32
C LEU A 53 -9.21 -7.25 -9.81
N ASN A 54 -10.06 -7.95 -9.06
CA ASN A 54 -10.57 -9.29 -9.43
C ASN A 54 -9.49 -10.38 -9.65
N HIS A 55 -8.26 -10.15 -9.17
CA HIS A 55 -7.17 -11.10 -9.26
C HIS A 55 -6.54 -11.30 -7.88
N ASN A 56 -6.39 -12.56 -7.47
CA ASN A 56 -5.58 -12.90 -6.31
C ASN A 56 -4.11 -12.69 -6.68
N PHE A 57 -3.43 -11.77 -5.99
CA PHE A 57 -2.00 -11.52 -6.15
C PHE A 57 -1.15 -12.20 -5.07
N GLY A 58 -1.74 -12.50 -3.91
CA GLY A 58 -1.11 -13.24 -2.82
C GLY A 58 -1.75 -14.62 -2.64
N TYR A 59 -0.95 -15.62 -2.27
CA TYR A 59 -1.45 -16.95 -1.92
C TYR A 59 -0.62 -17.61 -0.81
N ILE A 60 -1.24 -18.51 -0.04
CA ILE A 60 -0.55 -19.33 0.95
C ILE A 60 0.01 -20.58 0.26
N HIS A 61 1.34 -20.72 0.25
CA HIS A 61 1.99 -21.88 -0.33
C HIS A 61 1.71 -23.13 0.52
N LYS A 62 0.99 -24.10 -0.07
CA LYS A 62 0.43 -25.26 0.64
C LYS A 62 1.43 -26.08 1.46
N LYS A 63 2.68 -26.19 0.99
CA LYS A 63 3.71 -27.01 1.69
C LYS A 63 4.41 -26.26 2.80
N SER A 64 4.72 -24.98 2.60
CA SER A 64 5.50 -24.20 3.57
C SER A 64 4.65 -23.33 4.50
N GLY A 65 3.36 -23.15 4.19
CA GLY A 65 2.47 -22.23 4.91
C GLY A 65 2.80 -20.75 4.69
N SER A 66 3.81 -20.43 3.87
CA SER A 66 4.27 -19.05 3.66
C SER A 66 3.35 -18.28 2.74
N LEU A 67 3.16 -16.98 3.01
CA LEU A 67 2.53 -16.06 2.07
C LEU A 67 3.49 -15.73 0.93
N VAL A 68 3.04 -15.91 -0.31
CA VAL A 68 3.81 -15.70 -1.55
C VAL A 68 3.05 -14.73 -2.45
N GLY A 69 3.78 -14.00 -3.31
CA GLY A 69 3.21 -13.13 -4.35
C GLY A 69 3.08 -11.65 -3.96
N MET A 70 3.18 -11.33 -2.67
CA MET A 70 3.16 -9.93 -2.18
C MET A 70 4.30 -9.08 -2.74
N ASN A 71 5.44 -9.70 -3.04
CA ASN A 71 6.60 -9.05 -3.63
C ASN A 71 6.42 -8.64 -5.11
N ALA A 72 5.38 -9.14 -5.78
CA ALA A 72 5.06 -8.80 -7.16
C ALA A 72 4.18 -7.54 -7.29
N ILE A 73 3.68 -7.01 -6.17
CA ILE A 73 2.88 -5.78 -6.16
C ILE A 73 3.84 -4.60 -6.29
N PHE A 74 3.56 -3.74 -7.28
CA PHE A 74 4.22 -2.45 -7.37
C PHE A 74 3.86 -1.60 -6.14
N HIS A 75 4.88 -1.11 -5.44
CA HIS A 75 4.72 -0.26 -4.27
C HIS A 75 5.76 0.87 -4.30
N GLU A 76 5.35 2.03 -3.80
CA GLU A 76 6.20 3.20 -3.60
C GLU A 76 6.17 3.59 -2.13
N HIS A 77 7.31 4.04 -1.61
CA HIS A 77 7.43 4.50 -0.23
C HIS A 77 7.51 6.03 -0.19
N PHE A 78 6.76 6.62 0.74
CA PHE A 78 6.77 8.05 1.04
C PHE A 78 7.24 8.22 2.49
N HIS A 79 8.53 8.56 2.63
CA HIS A 79 9.21 8.70 3.90
C HIS A 79 9.22 10.17 4.33
N PHE A 80 8.18 10.60 5.05
CA PHE A 80 8.12 11.99 5.55
C PHE A 80 8.76 12.15 6.93
N LYS A 81 8.77 11.08 7.73
CA LYS A 81 9.25 11.09 9.12
C LYS A 81 10.75 11.38 9.26
N ASP A 82 11.54 11.12 8.21
CA ASP A 82 13.00 11.29 8.22
C ASP A 82 13.46 12.66 7.67
N GLU A 83 12.52 13.53 7.25
CA GLU A 83 12.82 14.88 6.71
C GLU A 83 12.75 16.00 7.77
N SER A 84 12.52 15.66 9.05
CA SER A 84 12.34 16.61 10.17
C SER A 84 13.50 16.61 11.17
#